data_AF-A0A378YNT8-F1
#
_entry.id   AF-A0A378YNT8-F1
#
_cell.length_a   1.000
_cell.length_b   1.000
_cell.length_c   1.000
_cell.angle_alpha   90.00
_cell.angle_beta   90.00
_cell.angle_gamma   90.00
#
_symmetry.space_group_name_H-M   'P 1'
#
loop_
_entity.id
_entity.type
_entity.pdbx_description
1 polymer ?
#
loop_
_entity_poly.entity_id
_entity_poly.type
_entity_poly.pdbx_seq_one_letter_code
_entity_poly.pdbx_strand_id
1 'polypeptide(L)'
;MPLQLGLSREAFYSDYFEKMPCHLTNVVSGDDFSWRALSQTIYGLNFESDTDVKVHLDGVLKLAQYTERYQDISDIKVRLSKERLESLLRDGATLVVNRLDLKNTAIAALCKALFLE
;
A
#
# COMPACT_ATOMS: atom_id res chain seq x y z
N MET A 1 10.27 -5.34 13.75
CA MET A 1 9.09 -4.62 14.24
C MET A 1 8.23 -5.61 15.01
N PRO A 2 8.00 -5.43 16.31
CA PRO A 2 7.12 -6.30 17.08
C PRO A 2 5.65 -5.93 16.83
N LEU A 3 4.81 -6.92 16.51
CA LEU A 3 3.36 -6.77 16.51
C LEU A 3 2.86 -7.09 17.93
N GLN A 4 1.83 -6.40 18.38
CA GLN A 4 1.17 -6.70 19.65
C GLN A 4 -0.31 -6.90 19.41
N LEU A 5 -0.66 -8.10 18.93
CA LEU A 5 -2.05 -8.44 18.64
C LEU A 5 -2.92 -8.53 19.90
N GLY A 6 -2.31 -8.83 21.06
CA GLY A 6 -3.04 -8.98 22.33
C GLY A 6 -4.08 -10.12 22.30
N LEU A 7 -4.03 -10.96 21.28
CA LEU A 7 -4.98 -12.02 20.97
C LEU A 7 -4.19 -13.21 20.44
N SER A 8 -4.45 -14.40 20.97
CA SER A 8 -3.85 -15.62 20.43
C SER A 8 -4.54 -16.00 19.13
N ARG A 9 -3.82 -16.73 18.28
CA ARG A 9 -4.35 -17.31 17.06
C ARG A 9 -5.61 -18.14 17.32
N GLU A 10 -5.58 -18.99 18.34
CA GLU A 10 -6.69 -19.88 18.72
C GLU A 10 -7.93 -19.08 19.13
N ALA A 11 -7.75 -18.03 19.94
CA ALA A 11 -8.83 -17.14 20.34
C ALA A 11 -9.43 -16.40 19.13
N PHE A 12 -8.58 -15.95 18.18
CA PHE A 12 -9.05 -15.33 16.95
C PHE A 12 -9.93 -16.27 16.10
N TYR A 13 -9.47 -17.50 15.85
CA TYR A 13 -10.22 -18.48 15.07
C TYR A 13 -11.49 -18.97 15.78
N SER A 14 -11.43 -19.09 17.11
CA SER A 14 -12.60 -19.48 17.90
C SER A 14 -13.69 -18.43 17.86
N ASP A 15 -13.35 -17.15 18.02
CA ASP A 15 -14.36 -16.15 18.39
C ASP A 15 -14.68 -15.15 17.26
N TYR A 16 -13.77 -14.97 16.29
CA TYR A 16 -13.87 -13.87 15.31
C TYR A 16 -13.81 -14.31 13.85
N PHE A 17 -12.90 -15.22 13.48
CA PHE A 17 -12.71 -15.63 12.08
C PHE A 17 -14.02 -16.13 11.44
N GLU A 18 -14.41 -15.51 10.32
CA GLU A 18 -15.67 -15.77 9.59
C GLU A 18 -16.96 -15.62 10.41
N LYS A 19 -16.90 -15.01 11.59
CA LYS A 19 -18.05 -14.83 12.50
C LYS A 19 -18.39 -13.37 12.67
N MET A 20 -17.41 -12.55 13.03
CA MET A 20 -17.63 -11.12 13.24
C MET A 20 -16.33 -10.31 13.10
N PRO A 21 -16.44 -9.00 12.77
CA PRO A 21 -15.28 -8.12 12.74
C PRO A 21 -14.59 -8.02 14.11
N CYS A 22 -13.26 -8.06 14.11
CA CYS A 22 -12.42 -7.81 15.29
C CYS A 22 -11.63 -6.52 15.07
N HIS A 23 -11.70 -5.58 16.01
CA HIS A 23 -10.95 -4.33 15.97
C HIS A 23 -9.91 -4.31 17.10
N LEU A 24 -8.64 -4.23 16.72
CA LEU A 24 -7.51 -4.17 17.64
C LEU A 24 -6.85 -2.80 17.52
N THR A 25 -6.64 -2.14 18.65
CA THR A 25 -5.99 -0.82 18.72
C THR A 25 -4.55 -0.94 19.15
N ASN A 26 -3.68 -0.04 18.67
CA ASN A 26 -2.27 0.05 19.10
C ASN A 26 -1.44 -1.22 18.83
N VAL A 27 -1.81 -2.00 17.81
CA VAL A 27 -1.09 -3.22 17.40
C VAL A 27 0.30 -2.93 16.82
N VAL A 28 0.45 -1.75 16.23
CA VAL A 28 1.63 -1.27 15.50
C VAL A 28 2.08 0.04 16.12
N SER A 29 3.39 0.27 16.20
CA SER A 29 3.93 1.55 16.67
C SER A 29 3.88 2.59 15.54
N GLY A 30 3.56 3.85 15.87
CA GLY A 30 3.26 4.89 14.88
C GLY A 30 4.42 5.23 13.92
N ASP A 31 5.64 4.83 14.24
CA ASP A 31 6.85 5.16 13.48
C ASP A 31 7.23 4.09 12.43
N ASP A 32 6.51 2.96 12.39
CA ASP A 32 6.88 1.79 11.59
C ASP A 32 6.66 2.00 10.06
N PHE A 33 5.80 2.94 9.67
CA PHE A 33 5.56 3.28 8.27
C PHE A 33 5.14 4.73 8.09
N SER A 34 5.83 5.47 7.21
CA SER A 34 5.61 6.90 6.99
C SER A 34 5.32 7.21 5.52
N TRP A 35 4.71 8.37 5.27
CA TRP A 35 4.56 8.90 3.90
C TRP A 35 5.90 9.02 3.16
N ARG A 36 6.98 9.33 3.88
CA ARG A 36 8.33 9.38 3.30
C ARG A 36 8.78 8.00 2.81
N ALA A 37 8.57 6.95 3.60
CA ALA A 37 8.88 5.59 3.19
C ALA A 37 8.01 5.15 2.00
N LEU A 38 6.71 5.45 2.04
CA LEU A 38 5.79 5.13 0.95
C LEU A 38 6.19 5.83 -0.36
N SER A 39 6.45 7.15 -0.31
CA SER A 39 6.80 7.95 -1.48
C SER A 39 8.11 7.48 -2.13
N GLN A 40 9.12 7.12 -1.33
CA GLN A 40 10.35 6.50 -1.85
C GLN A 40 10.09 5.19 -2.58
N THR A 41 9.18 4.35 -2.06
CA THR A 41 8.77 3.12 -2.74
C THR A 41 8.03 3.44 -4.04
N ILE A 42 6.88 4.12 -3.98
CA ILE A 42 5.95 4.20 -5.13
C ILE A 42 6.51 4.99 -6.32
N TYR A 43 7.33 6.01 -6.09
CA TYR A 43 7.92 6.80 -7.19
C TYR A 43 9.15 6.14 -7.82
N GLY A 44 9.73 5.13 -7.17
CA GLY A 44 10.81 4.31 -7.72
C GLY A 44 10.31 3.13 -8.57
N LEU A 45 9.01 2.86 -8.60
CA LEU A 45 8.45 1.70 -9.29
C LEU A 45 8.08 2.01 -10.74
N ASN A 46 8.29 1.00 -11.57
CA ASN A 46 7.68 0.91 -12.89
C ASN A 46 6.38 0.14 -12.76
N PHE A 47 5.30 0.70 -13.27
CA PHE A 47 4.00 0.04 -13.27
C PHE A 47 3.84 -0.66 -14.61
N GLU A 48 3.70 -1.98 -14.54
CA GLU A 48 3.47 -2.82 -15.73
C GLU A 48 1.98 -2.92 -16.04
N SER A 49 1.12 -2.65 -15.06
CA SER A 49 -0.33 -2.74 -15.24
C SER A 49 -1.14 -1.83 -14.31
N ASP A 50 -2.39 -1.60 -14.70
CA ASP A 50 -3.41 -0.91 -13.91
C ASP A 50 -3.80 -1.65 -12.61
N THR A 51 -3.29 -2.87 -12.43
CA THR A 51 -3.56 -3.67 -11.24
C THR A 51 -2.64 -3.32 -10.08
N ASP A 52 -1.52 -2.65 -10.31
CA ASP A 52 -0.56 -2.32 -9.25
C ASP A 52 -0.97 -1.10 -8.42
N VAL A 53 -1.57 -0.10 -9.06
CA VAL A 53 -1.93 1.17 -8.43
C VAL A 53 -3.24 1.73 -8.99
N LYS A 54 -4.13 2.17 -8.09
CA LYS A 54 -5.37 2.86 -8.43
C LYS A 54 -5.45 4.19 -7.69
N VAL A 55 -5.97 5.21 -8.36
CA VAL A 55 -6.30 6.50 -7.73
C VAL A 55 -7.79 6.72 -7.84
N HIS A 56 -8.40 7.10 -6.72
CA HIS A 56 -9.83 7.38 -6.62
C HIS A 56 -10.05 8.86 -6.29
N LEU A 57 -10.82 9.55 -7.12
CA LEU A 57 -11.36 10.89 -6.86
C LEU A 57 -12.73 10.94 -7.51
N ASP A 58 -13.79 10.90 -6.71
CA ASP A 58 -15.18 10.76 -7.17
C ASP A 58 -15.43 9.56 -8.11
N GLY A 59 -14.59 8.52 -7.99
CA GLY A 59 -14.56 7.38 -8.90
C GLY A 59 -13.14 6.94 -9.20
N VAL A 60 -12.98 5.86 -9.96
CA VAL A 60 -11.65 5.36 -10.37
C VAL A 60 -11.10 6.21 -11.51
N LEU A 61 -9.89 6.75 -11.35
CA LEU A 61 -9.21 7.50 -12.41
C LEU A 61 -8.47 6.55 -13.36
N LYS A 62 -8.33 6.97 -14.62
CA LYS A 62 -7.49 6.28 -15.63
C LYS A 62 -6.01 6.55 -15.37
N LEU A 63 -5.12 5.60 -15.64
CA LEU A 63 -3.68 5.77 -15.37
C LEU A 63 -3.09 7.04 -15.95
N ALA A 64 -3.41 7.37 -17.20
CA ALA A 64 -2.86 8.54 -17.87
C ALA A 64 -3.09 9.87 -17.12
N GLN A 65 -4.07 9.91 -16.20
CA GLN A 65 -4.35 11.08 -15.36
C GLN A 65 -3.32 11.29 -14.24
N TYR A 66 -2.64 10.22 -13.81
CA TYR A 66 -1.70 10.26 -12.67
C TYR A 66 -0.34 9.58 -12.96
N THR A 67 -0.14 9.10 -14.19
CA THR A 67 1.13 8.51 -14.66
C THR A 67 1.72 9.28 -15.81
N GLU A 68 3.00 8.99 -16.09
CA GLU A 68 3.73 9.47 -17.25
C GLU A 68 4.48 8.33 -17.93
N ARG A 69 4.60 8.41 -19.24
CA ARG A 69 5.38 7.48 -20.05
C ARG A 69 6.79 8.01 -20.22
N TYR A 70 7.78 7.13 -20.18
CA TYR A 70 9.16 7.48 -20.46
C TYR A 70 9.85 6.36 -21.24
N GLN A 71 10.85 6.73 -22.05
CA GLN A 71 11.67 5.78 -22.79
C GLN A 71 12.77 5.23 -21.86
N ASP A 72 12.82 3.91 -21.72
CA ASP A 72 13.89 3.20 -21.04
C ASP A 72 14.62 2.29 -22.03
N ILE A 73 15.76 2.77 -22.55
CA ILE A 73 16.59 2.09 -23.56
C ILE A 73 15.76 1.62 -24.77
N SER A 74 15.23 0.39 -24.74
CA SER A 74 14.42 -0.21 -25.79
C SER A 74 12.90 -0.16 -25.57
N ASP A 75 12.44 0.12 -24.35
CA ASP A 75 11.04 -0.03 -23.95
C ASP A 75 10.39 1.29 -23.53
N ILE A 76 9.07 1.39 -23.67
CA ILE A 76 8.29 2.48 -23.10
C ILE A 76 7.74 2.01 -21.77
N LYS A 77 8.14 2.67 -20.69
CA LYS A 77 7.70 2.38 -19.33
C LYS A 77 6.71 3.43 -18.83
N VAL A 78 5.93 3.06 -17.83
CA VAL A 78 4.97 3.93 -17.15
C VAL A 78 5.38 4.06 -15.68
N ARG A 79 5.43 5.29 -15.18
CA ARG A 79 5.66 5.58 -13.77
C ARG A 79 4.64 6.58 -13.24
N LEU A 80 4.49 6.64 -11.92
CA LEU A 80 3.69 7.70 -11.29
C LEU A 80 4.31 9.06 -11.57
N SER A 81 3.48 10.01 -12.00
CA SER A 81 3.91 11.40 -12.09
C SER A 81 3.72 12.03 -10.72
N LYS A 82 4.82 12.35 -10.04
CA LYS A 82 4.81 12.88 -8.66
C LYS A 82 3.94 14.11 -8.54
N GLU A 83 4.10 15.06 -9.47
CA GLU A 83 3.33 16.30 -9.47
C GLU A 83 1.82 16.05 -9.59
N ARG A 84 1.40 15.24 -10.58
CA ARG A 84 -0.01 14.94 -10.81
C ARG A 84 -0.63 14.20 -9.64
N LEU A 85 0.05 13.17 -9.14
CA LEU A 85 -0.45 12.39 -8.02
C LEU A 85 -0.56 13.24 -6.76
N GLU A 86 0.45 14.04 -6.42
CA GLU A 86 0.39 14.90 -5.24
C GLU A 86 -0.68 15.99 -5.36
N SER A 87 -0.96 16.51 -6.55
CA SER A 87 -2.09 17.41 -6.76
C SER A 87 -3.41 16.70 -6.46
N LEU A 88 -3.63 15.52 -7.04
CA LEU A 88 -4.84 14.74 -6.79
C LEU A 88 -5.02 14.41 -5.30
N LEU A 89 -3.95 14.02 -4.61
CA LEU A 89 -3.99 13.73 -3.17
C LEU A 89 -4.35 14.98 -2.35
N ARG A 90 -3.86 16.17 -2.73
CA ARG A 90 -4.27 17.44 -2.10
C ARG A 90 -5.75 17.76 -2.34
N ASP A 91 -6.28 17.35 -3.49
CA ASP A 91 -7.69 17.50 -3.86
C ASP A 91 -8.59 16.44 -3.21
N GLY A 92 -8.05 15.59 -2.33
CA GLY A 92 -8.80 14.57 -1.59
C GLY A 92 -8.84 13.20 -2.26
N ALA A 93 -8.03 12.97 -3.29
CA ALA A 93 -7.94 11.65 -3.90
C ALA A 93 -7.35 10.60 -2.93
N THR A 94 -7.76 9.35 -3.11
CA THR A 94 -7.23 8.19 -2.39
C THR A 94 -6.33 7.37 -3.32
N LEU A 95 -5.11 7.08 -2.87
CA LEU A 95 -4.18 6.17 -3.54
C LEU A 95 -4.29 4.76 -2.95
N VAL A 96 -4.54 3.77 -3.80
CA VAL A 96 -4.50 2.34 -3.46
C VAL A 96 -3.30 1.72 -4.15
N VAL A 97 -2.39 1.15 -3.35
CA VAL A 97 -1.20 0.43 -3.85
C VAL A 97 -1.36 -1.05 -3.53
N ASN A 98 -1.51 -1.86 -4.57
CA ASN A 98 -1.67 -3.30 -4.42
C ASN A 98 -0.33 -3.97 -4.22
N ARG A 99 -0.33 -5.00 -3.36
CA ARG A 99 0.84 -5.84 -3.05
C ARG A 99 2.07 -5.03 -2.64
N LEU A 100 1.88 -4.06 -1.75
CA LEU A 100 2.98 -3.24 -1.22
C LEU A 100 4.02 -4.08 -0.46
N ASP A 101 3.63 -5.25 0.06
CA ASP A 101 4.51 -6.28 0.63
C ASP A 101 5.61 -6.74 -0.33
N LEU A 102 5.34 -6.77 -1.64
CA LEU A 102 6.33 -7.14 -2.65
C LEU A 102 7.31 -6.01 -3.00
N LYS A 103 6.99 -4.79 -2.57
CA LYS A 103 7.64 -3.54 -3.01
C LYS A 103 8.35 -2.81 -1.86
N ASN A 104 7.94 -3.06 -0.62
CA ASN A 104 8.47 -2.40 0.57
C ASN A 104 8.81 -3.43 1.65
N THR A 105 10.08 -3.45 2.08
CA THR A 105 10.60 -4.44 3.02
C THR A 105 10.04 -4.32 4.44
N ALA A 106 9.68 -3.11 4.88
CA ALA A 106 9.07 -2.90 6.19
C ALA A 106 7.65 -3.51 6.23
N ILE A 107 6.86 -3.27 5.17
CA ILE A 107 5.53 -3.90 5.02
C ILE A 107 5.67 -5.42 4.87
N ALA A 108 6.65 -5.92 4.11
CA ALA A 108 6.92 -7.34 3.99
C ALA A 108 7.20 -7.99 5.36
N ALA A 109 8.01 -7.33 6.20
CA ALA A 109 8.32 -7.80 7.54
C ALA A 109 7.09 -7.82 8.46
N LEU A 110 6.22 -6.80 8.35
CA LEU A 110 4.96 -6.74 9.07
C LEU A 110 4.03 -7.89 8.67
N CYS A 111 3.85 -8.13 7.37
CA CYS A 111 3.07 -9.26 6.87
C CYS A 111 3.62 -10.60 7.36
N LYS A 112 4.95 -10.77 7.35
CA LYS A 112 5.58 -12.01 7.84
C LYS A 112 5.35 -12.23 9.33
N ALA A 113 5.38 -11.17 10.14
CA ALA A 113 5.14 -11.27 11.58
C ALA A 113 3.70 -11.74 11.89
N LEU A 114 2.70 -11.35 11.10
CA LEU A 114 1.32 -11.83 11.23
C LEU A 114 1.17 -13.36 11.01
N PHE A 115 2.06 -14.00 10.27
CA PHE A 115 2.02 -15.46 10.07
C PHE A 115 2.73 -16.26 11.17
N LEU A 116 3.56 -15.59 11.97
CA LEU A 116 4.40 -16.23 12.99
C LEU A 116 3.78 -16.16 14.40
N GLU A 117 2.85 -15.23 14.63
CA GLU A 117 2.01 -15.13 15.85
C GLU A 117 0.68 -15.89 15.69
#